data_AF-A0A2W4SYS1-F1
#
_entry.id   AF-A0A2W4SYS1-F1
#
_cell.length_a   1.000
_cell.length_b   1.000
_cell.length_c   1.000
_cell.angle_alpha   90.00
_cell.angle_beta   90.00
_cell.angle_gamma   90.00
#
_symmetry.space_group_name_H-M   'P 1'
#
loop_
_entity.id
_entity.type
_entity.pdbx_description
1 polymer ?
#
loop_
_entity_poly.entity_id
_entity_poly.type
_entity_poly.pdbx_seq_one_letter_code
_entity_poly.pdbx_strand_id
1 'polypeptide(L)'
;MALSRITVRRLILGGIAASLVIAIGLGVFEREIDAKTATGLAERMLVQYRRGTGEQLRNFTPRETRIWADGWEFRWRYRPCPELASLRIWISRDGRRAGYAELPDCMPAEGVAAKPLKV
;
A
#
# COMPACT_ATOMS: atom_id res chain seq x y z
N MET A 1 30.93 45.85 -16.71
CA MET A 1 29.49 46.03 -16.43
C MET A 1 29.21 45.60 -15.00
N ALA A 2 29.04 46.55 -14.07
CA ALA A 2 28.69 46.22 -12.69
C ALA A 2 27.18 45.94 -12.62
N LEU A 3 26.80 44.67 -12.39
CA LEU A 3 25.40 44.35 -12.09
C LEU A 3 25.01 45.06 -10.79
N SER A 4 23.98 45.90 -10.85
CA SER A 4 23.40 46.53 -9.66
C SER A 4 22.96 45.45 -8.66
N ARG A 5 23.20 45.70 -7.36
CA ARG A 5 22.75 44.80 -6.26
C ARG A 5 21.26 44.48 -6.36
N ILE A 6 20.46 45.37 -6.96
CA ILE A 6 19.03 45.18 -7.19
C ILE A 6 18.77 44.10 -8.25
N THR A 7 19.55 44.09 -9.33
CA THR A 7 19.46 43.10 -10.41
C THR A 7 19.87 41.71 -9.92
N VAL A 8 20.93 41.64 -9.10
CA VAL A 8 21.38 40.38 -8.48
C VAL A 8 20.33 39.83 -7.50
N ARG A 9 19.74 40.70 -6.66
CA ARG A 9 18.69 40.30 -5.71
C ARG A 9 17.43 39.79 -6.41
N ARG A 10 17.03 40.39 -7.54
CA ARG A 10 15.89 39.94 -8.35
C ARG A 10 16.15 38.58 -9.01
N LEU A 11 17.37 38.34 -9.49
CA LEU A 11 17.75 37.04 -10.06
C LEU A 11 17.73 35.93 -9.00
N ILE A 12 18.25 36.20 -7.79
CA ILE A 12 18.23 35.24 -6.67
C ILE A 12 16.80 34.92 -6.25
N LEU A 13 15.94 35.94 -6.07
CA LEU A 13 14.53 35.75 -5.72
C LEU A 13 13.77 34.99 -6.80
N GLY A 14 14.02 35.28 -8.07
CA GLY A 14 13.45 34.55 -9.20
C GLY A 14 13.86 33.08 -9.21
N GLY A 15 15.14 32.80 -8.94
CA GLY A 15 15.64 31.42 -8.81
C GLY A 15 14.96 30.65 -7.68
N ILE A 16 14.87 31.25 -6.48
CA ILE A 16 14.22 30.64 -5.31
C ILE A 16 12.73 30.38 -5.58
N ALA A 17 12.02 31.34 -6.18
CA ALA A 17 10.62 31.18 -6.53
C ALA A 17 10.40 30.04 -7.54
N ALA A 18 11.26 29.94 -8.57
CA ALA A 18 11.20 28.86 -9.53
C ALA A 18 11.47 27.49 -8.88
N SER A 19 12.47 27.40 -7.99
CA SER A 19 12.77 26.16 -7.26
C SER A 19 11.62 25.73 -6.35
N LEU A 20 10.96 26.67 -5.67
CA LEU A 20 9.78 26.40 -4.84
C LEU A 20 8.60 25.89 -5.67
N VAL A 21 8.31 26.51 -6.81
CA VAL A 21 7.22 26.07 -7.71
C VAL A 21 7.47 24.66 -8.24
N ILE A 22 8.72 24.33 -8.60
CA ILE A 22 9.09 22.98 -9.05
C ILE A 22 8.95 21.96 -7.91
N ALA A 23 9.43 22.30 -6.70
CA ALA A 23 9.32 21.41 -5.54
C ALA A 23 7.85 21.16 -5.13
N ILE A 24 7.00 22.19 -5.19
CA ILE A 24 5.57 22.07 -4.93
C ILE A 24 4.90 21.23 -6.04
N GLY A 25 5.21 21.49 -7.31
CA GLY A 25 4.68 20.72 -8.43
C GLY A 25 5.02 19.23 -8.33
N LEU A 26 6.24 18.89 -7.92
CA LEU A 26 6.66 17.50 -7.71
C LEU A 26 6.05 16.85 -6.46
N GLY A 27 5.71 17.64 -5.43
CA GLY A 27 5.09 17.15 -4.20
C GLY A 27 3.56 16.97 -4.28
N VAL A 28 2.88 17.68 -5.18
CA VAL A 28 1.41 17.72 -5.29
C VAL A 28 0.84 16.59 -6.16
N PHE A 29 1.62 16.04 -7.09
CA PHE A 29 1.21 14.83 -7.81
C PHE A 29 1.39 13.61 -6.91
N GLU A 30 0.36 13.28 -6.13
CA GLU A 30 0.25 11.95 -5.53
C GLU A 30 0.27 10.92 -6.66
N ARG A 31 1.42 10.26 -6.80
CA ARG A 31 1.66 9.32 -7.89
C ARG A 31 0.89 8.05 -7.58
N GLU A 32 -0.28 7.90 -8.21
CA GLU A 32 -1.06 6.67 -8.12
C GLU A 32 -0.20 5.49 -8.62
N ILE A 33 -0.24 4.39 -7.88
CA ILE A 33 0.43 3.16 -8.29
C ILE A 33 -0.43 2.41 -9.31
N ASP A 34 0.22 1.80 -10.30
CA ASP A 34 -0.48 0.97 -11.27
C ASP A 34 -0.90 -0.39 -10.67
N ALA A 35 -1.82 -1.07 -11.35
CA ALA A 35 -2.35 -2.37 -10.94
C ALA A 35 -1.24 -3.43 -10.75
N LYS A 36 -0.17 -3.34 -11.56
CA LYS A 36 0.97 -4.27 -11.52
C LYS A 36 1.79 -4.08 -10.25
N THR A 37 2.04 -2.83 -9.86
CA THR A 37 2.75 -2.48 -8.63
C THR A 37 1.96 -2.90 -7.40
N ALA A 38 0.64 -2.62 -7.38
CA ALA A 38 -0.25 -3.05 -6.29
C ALA A 38 -0.27 -4.59 -6.16
N THR A 39 -0.39 -5.28 -7.29
CA THR A 39 -0.31 -6.75 -7.35
C THR A 39 1.00 -7.27 -6.75
N GLY A 40 2.14 -6.72 -7.16
CA GLY A 40 3.45 -7.16 -6.68
C GLY A 40 3.65 -6.91 -5.18
N LEU A 41 3.08 -5.82 -4.63
CA LEU A 41 3.06 -5.56 -3.19
C LEU A 41 2.25 -6.63 -2.44
N ALA A 42 1.04 -6.93 -2.90
CA ALA A 42 0.18 -7.92 -2.26
C ALA A 42 0.78 -9.33 -2.29
N GLU A 43 1.42 -9.72 -3.39
CA GLU A 43 2.12 -11.01 -3.50
C GLU A 43 3.31 -11.11 -2.53
N ARG A 44 4.08 -10.02 -2.36
CA ARG A 44 5.14 -9.99 -1.33
C ARG A 44 4.58 -10.16 0.08
N MET A 45 3.45 -9.54 0.38
CA MET A 45 2.78 -9.68 1.68
C MET A 45 2.22 -11.10 1.90
N LEU A 46 1.69 -11.76 0.86
CA LEU A 46 1.31 -13.17 0.94
C LEU A 46 2.53 -14.05 1.24
N VAL A 47 3.66 -13.83 0.56
CA VAL A 47 4.90 -14.57 0.82
C VAL A 47 5.39 -14.34 2.25
N GLN A 48 5.35 -13.10 2.74
CA GLN A 48 5.72 -12.76 4.11
C GLN A 48 4.82 -13.47 5.13
N TYR A 49 3.50 -13.42 4.93
CA TYR A 49 2.53 -14.13 5.77
C TYR A 49 2.86 -15.62 5.85
N ARG A 50 3.02 -16.27 4.70
CA ARG A 50 3.32 -17.70 4.60
C ARG A 50 4.64 -18.09 5.26
N ARG A 51 5.67 -17.24 5.15
CA ARG A 51 6.95 -17.46 5.84
C ARG A 51 6.80 -17.36 7.35
N GLY A 52 5.97 -16.43 7.83
CA GLY A 52 5.72 -16.24 9.27
C GLY A 52 4.87 -17.35 9.89
N THR A 53 3.93 -17.93 9.15
CA THR A 53 2.97 -18.93 9.66
C THR A 53 3.29 -20.37 9.26
N GLY A 54 4.22 -20.59 8.33
CA GLY A 54 4.49 -21.91 7.75
C GLY A 54 3.45 -22.37 6.71
N GLU A 55 2.52 -21.49 6.34
CA GLU A 55 1.42 -21.81 5.43
C GLU A 55 1.87 -22.09 3.98
N GLN A 56 1.23 -23.06 3.35
CA GLN A 56 1.59 -23.50 1.99
C GLN A 56 0.74 -22.80 0.93
N LEU A 57 1.30 -22.54 -0.25
CA LEU A 57 0.57 -21.83 -1.31
C LEU A 57 -0.68 -22.61 -1.76
N ARG A 58 -0.62 -23.94 -1.70
CA ARG A 58 -1.74 -24.84 -1.99
C ARG A 58 -2.93 -24.68 -1.04
N ASN A 59 -2.74 -24.03 0.11
CA ASN A 59 -3.83 -23.76 1.06
C ASN A 59 -4.62 -22.51 0.66
N PHE A 60 -4.24 -21.82 -0.41
CA PHE A 60 -4.92 -20.61 -0.90
C PHE A 60 -5.53 -20.82 -2.28
N THR A 61 -6.73 -20.30 -2.50
CA THR A 61 -7.35 -20.23 -3.83
C THR A 61 -6.57 -19.26 -4.74
N PRO A 62 -6.86 -19.23 -6.05
CA PRO A 62 -6.44 -18.12 -6.88
C PRO A 62 -6.85 -16.78 -6.29
N ARG A 63 -6.05 -15.75 -6.56
CA ARG A 63 -6.27 -14.39 -6.08
C ARG A 63 -7.52 -13.79 -6.68
N GLU A 64 -8.39 -13.28 -5.82
CA GLU A 64 -9.47 -12.37 -6.19
C GLU A 64 -8.94 -10.92 -6.07
N THR A 65 -9.25 -10.07 -7.03
CA THR A 65 -8.81 -8.66 -7.04
C THR A 65 -10.01 -7.76 -7.22
N ARG A 66 -10.14 -6.77 -6.33
CA ARG A 66 -11.17 -5.73 -6.41
C ARG A 66 -10.52 -4.36 -6.38
N ILE A 67 -10.98 -3.49 -7.27
CA ILE A 67 -10.51 -2.12 -7.41
C ILE A 67 -11.52 -1.22 -6.70
N TRP A 68 -11.03 -0.36 -5.82
CA TRP A 68 -11.80 0.62 -5.09
C TRP A 68 -11.37 2.04 -5.50
N ALA A 69 -12.17 3.04 -5.12
CA ALA A 69 -11.82 4.43 -5.40
C ALA A 69 -10.52 4.85 -4.69
N ASP A 70 -10.26 4.29 -3.52
CA ASP A 70 -9.16 4.61 -2.61
C ASP A 70 -8.00 3.60 -2.65
N GLY A 71 -8.10 2.54 -3.45
CA GLY A 71 -7.04 1.54 -3.55
C GLY A 71 -7.45 0.20 -4.14
N TRP A 72 -6.74 -0.83 -3.71
CA TRP A 72 -6.82 -2.19 -4.23
C TRP A 72 -7.03 -3.16 -3.08
N GLU A 73 -7.95 -4.11 -3.28
CA GLU A 73 -8.17 -5.23 -2.38
C GLU A 73 -7.79 -6.52 -3.09
N PHE A 74 -6.94 -7.30 -2.42
CA PHE A 74 -6.51 -8.62 -2.88
C PHE A 74 -6.93 -9.65 -1.85
N ARG A 75 -7.63 -10.68 -2.30
CA ARG A 75 -8.16 -11.73 -1.43
C ARG A 75 -7.72 -13.10 -1.91
N TRP A 76 -7.29 -13.93 -0.97
CA TRP A 76 -7.05 -15.35 -1.18
C TRP A 76 -7.90 -16.13 -0.18
N ARG A 77 -8.85 -16.92 -0.65
CA ARG A 77 -9.63 -17.78 0.24
C ARG A 77 -8.77 -18.94 0.70
N TYR A 78 -8.93 -19.32 1.95
CA TYR A 78 -8.15 -20.39 2.54
C TYR A 78 -8.87 -21.73 2.28
N ARG A 79 -8.30 -22.58 1.43
CA ARG A 79 -8.92 -23.82 0.92
C ARG A 79 -9.40 -24.79 2.00
N PRO A 80 -8.76 -24.93 3.17
CA PRO A 80 -9.31 -25.75 4.24
C PRO A 80 -10.71 -25.31 4.70
N CYS A 81 -11.04 -24.01 4.62
CA CYS A 81 -12.32 -23.45 5.03
C CYS A 81 -12.68 -22.17 4.20
N PRO A 82 -12.93 -22.31 2.89
CA PRO A 82 -12.92 -21.17 1.95
C PRO A 82 -14.12 -20.21 2.10
N GLU A 83 -15.17 -20.65 2.80
CA GLU A 83 -16.34 -19.83 3.12
C GLU A 83 -16.17 -19.01 4.40
N LEU A 84 -15.22 -19.38 5.26
CA LEU A 84 -15.05 -18.78 6.59
C LEU A 84 -13.76 -17.96 6.71
N ALA A 85 -12.70 -18.40 6.02
CA ALA A 85 -11.39 -17.79 6.16
C ALA A 85 -10.86 -17.27 4.83
N SER A 86 -10.34 -16.04 4.86
CA SER A 86 -9.56 -15.50 3.78
C SER A 86 -8.42 -14.63 4.26
N LEU A 87 -7.33 -14.64 3.51
CA LEU A 87 -6.30 -13.61 3.64
C LEU A 87 -6.71 -12.44 2.74
N ARG A 88 -6.97 -11.28 3.34
CA ARG A 88 -7.30 -10.07 2.61
C ARG A 88 -6.24 -9.01 2.87
N ILE A 89 -5.73 -8.42 1.79
CA ILE A 89 -4.73 -7.37 1.80
C ILE A 89 -5.32 -6.15 1.12
N TRP A 90 -5.20 -4.99 1.78
CA TRP A 90 -5.59 -3.70 1.23
C TRP A 90 -4.36 -2.84 0.97
N ILE A 91 -4.34 -2.17 -0.17
CA ILE A 91 -3.26 -1.29 -0.61
C ILE A 91 -3.86 0.04 -1.08
N SER A 92 -3.39 1.15 -0.51
CA SER A 92 -3.83 2.49 -0.90
C SER A 92 -3.46 2.82 -2.33
N ARG A 93 -4.22 3.74 -2.92
CA ARG A 93 -4.03 4.20 -4.30
C ARG A 93 -2.66 4.80 -4.60
N ASP A 94 -2.04 5.42 -3.60
CA ASP A 94 -0.67 5.98 -3.65
C ASP A 94 0.42 4.95 -3.27
N GLY A 95 0.04 3.73 -2.88
CA GLY A 95 0.95 2.67 -2.44
C GLY A 95 1.64 2.90 -1.09
N ARG A 96 1.35 4.00 -0.39
CA ARG A 96 2.00 4.34 0.89
C ARG A 96 1.48 3.52 2.07
N ARG A 97 0.25 3.05 2.00
CA ARG A 97 -0.40 2.21 3.02
C ARG A 97 -0.70 0.85 2.42
N ALA A 98 -0.12 -0.19 3.01
CA ALA A 98 -0.41 -1.58 2.66
C ALA A 98 -0.51 -2.40 3.94
N GLY A 99 -1.56 -3.20 4.06
CA GLY A 99 -1.84 -3.92 5.31
C GLY A 99 -2.72 -5.15 5.11
N TYR A 100 -2.67 -6.05 6.09
CA TYR A 100 -3.61 -7.16 6.19
C TYR A 100 -4.96 -6.63 6.72
N ALA A 101 -6.00 -6.71 5.90
CA ALA A 101 -7.36 -6.37 6.26
C ALA A 101 -8.12 -7.55 6.88
N GLU A 102 -7.67 -8.77 6.61
CA GLU A 102 -8.20 -10.01 7.20
C GLU A 102 -7.10 -11.07 7.19
N LEU A 103 -7.00 -11.83 8.27
CA LEU A 103 -6.13 -13.00 8.36
C LEU A 103 -7.01 -14.26 8.30
N PRO A 104 -6.56 -15.34 7.65
CA PRO A 104 -7.35 -16.56 7.56
C PRO A 104 -7.43 -17.24 8.93
N ASP A 105 -8.64 -17.40 9.44
CA ASP A 105 -8.95 -18.15 10.66
C ASP A 105 -10.06 -19.16 10.38
N CYS A 106 -9.73 -20.46 10.43
CA CYS A 106 -10.72 -21.52 10.25
C CYS A 106 -11.54 -21.81 11.50
N MET A 107 -11.17 -21.25 12.65
CA MET A 107 -12.01 -21.33 13.82
C MET A 107 -13.09 -20.26 13.70
N PRO A 108 -14.38 -20.63 13.62
CA PRO A 108 -15.41 -19.64 13.94
C PRO A 108 -15.09 -19.16 15.35
N ALA A 109 -15.14 -17.84 15.57
CA ALA A 109 -15.02 -17.27 16.90
C ALA A 109 -16.24 -17.72 17.74
N GLU A 110 -16.23 -18.98 18.20
CA GLU A 110 -16.97 -19.37 19.39
C GLU A 110 -16.44 -18.47 20.50
N GLY A 111 -17.37 -17.75 21.13
CA GLY A 111 -17.09 -16.52 21.86
C GLY A 111 -15.93 -16.60 22.87
N VAL A 112 -15.30 -15.43 23.03
CA VAL A 112 -14.54 -15.03 24.23
C VAL A 112 -13.23 -15.80 24.49
N ALA A 113 -12.16 -15.56 23.70
CA ALA A 113 -10.75 -15.59 24.19
C ALA A 113 -9.64 -15.48 23.11
N ALA A 114 -9.89 -15.01 21.88
CA ALA A 114 -8.78 -14.71 20.98
C ALA A 114 -8.01 -13.48 21.49
N LYS A 115 -6.87 -13.68 22.16
CA LYS A 115 -5.98 -12.57 22.57
C LYS A 115 -5.66 -11.73 21.34
N PRO A 116 -5.85 -10.40 21.38
CA PRO A 116 -5.49 -9.55 20.27
C PRO A 116 -3.99 -9.68 20.01
N LEU A 117 -3.62 -10.04 18.78
CA LEU A 117 -2.25 -9.92 18.31
C LEU A 117 -1.89 -8.44 18.35
N LYS A 118 -1.02 -8.07 19.29
CA LYS A 118 -0.45 -6.73 19.40
C LYS A 118 0.32 -6.43 18.11
N VAL A 119 -0.15 -5.42 17.38
CA VAL A 119 0.64 -4.66 16.39
C VAL A 119 1.60 -3.73 17.12
#